data_AF-A0A0A2ABH1-F1
#
_entry.id   AF-A0A0A2ABH1-F1
#
_cell.length_a   1.000
_cell.length_b   1.000
_cell.length_c   1.000
_cell.angle_alpha   90.00
_cell.angle_beta   90.00
_cell.angle_gamma   90.00
#
_symmetry.space_group_name_H-M   'P 1'
#
loop_
_entity.id
_entity.type
_entity.pdbx_description
1 polymer ?
#
loop_
_entity_poly.entity_id
_entity_poly.type
_entity_poly.pdbx_seq_one_letter_code
_entity_poly.pdbx_strand_id
1 'polypeptide(L)'
;MTAGLIRKYLNRNQEGFTLVELIVVIVILLILGSISIPSFLNIIEKVEAQAAQLNLMNAFEECSTKILFGEQNPTYSIPPNTSRFQYPDSGRDGYCLSPSSGNILTAARTAYGQRVSTYNLNINVVTGAKSTERSVPSWINW
;
A
#
# COMPACT_ATOMS: atom_id res chain seq x y z
N MET A 1 -40.21 51.36 2.14
CA MET A 1 -39.00 52.20 2.03
C MET A 1 -37.77 51.49 2.62
N THR A 2 -37.46 50.25 2.23
CA THR A 2 -36.38 49.44 2.87
C THR A 2 -35.32 48.89 1.91
N ALA A 3 -35.52 49.01 0.59
CA ALA A 3 -34.61 48.46 -0.42
C ALA A 3 -33.26 49.20 -0.54
N GLY A 4 -33.20 50.48 -0.16
CA GLY A 4 -31.98 51.30 -0.27
C GLY A 4 -30.89 50.97 0.75
N LEU A 5 -31.25 50.42 1.92
CA LEU A 5 -30.32 50.14 3.00
C LEU A 5 -29.49 48.87 2.74
N ILE A 6 -30.07 47.85 2.11
CA ILE A 6 -29.39 46.58 1.80
C ILE A 6 -28.27 46.78 0.77
N ARG A 7 -28.51 47.61 -0.26
CA ARG A 7 -27.52 47.89 -1.33
C ARG A 7 -26.29 48.67 -0.82
N LYS A 8 -26.47 49.52 0.21
CA LYS A 8 -25.37 50.27 0.83
C LYS A 8 -24.49 49.41 1.74
N TYR A 9 -25.04 48.31 2.28
CA TYR A 9 -24.28 47.35 3.09
C TYR A 9 -23.49 46.35 2.22
N LEU A 10 -24.07 45.92 1.07
CA LEU A 10 -23.40 45.00 0.14
C LEU A 10 -22.20 45.62 -0.60
N ASN A 11 -22.16 46.95 -0.77
CA ASN A 11 -21.06 47.65 -1.47
C ASN A 11 -19.90 48.09 -0.56
N ARG A 12 -19.99 47.93 0.76
CA ARG A 12 -18.95 48.40 1.70
C ARG A 12 -17.95 47.32 2.13
N ASN A 13 -18.15 46.07 1.72
CA ASN A 13 -17.35 44.91 2.14
C ASN A 13 -16.79 44.09 0.97
N GLN A 14 -16.74 44.65 -0.25
CA GLN A 14 -16.08 43.98 -1.38
C GLN A 14 -14.58 44.30 -1.41
N GLU A 15 -13.88 44.02 -0.31
CA GLU A 15 -12.42 43.94 -0.32
C GLU A 15 -12.05 42.65 -1.06
N GLY A 16 -11.71 42.79 -2.35
CA GLY A 16 -11.24 41.69 -3.17
C GLY A 16 -9.84 41.25 -2.76
N PHE A 17 -9.58 39.95 -2.81
CA PHE A 17 -8.27 39.37 -2.58
C PHE A 17 -7.25 39.95 -3.57
N THR A 18 -6.08 40.36 -3.10
CA THR A 18 -5.07 40.96 -3.99
C THR A 18 -4.34 39.87 -4.78
N LEU A 19 -3.96 40.16 -6.03
CA LEU A 19 -3.21 39.21 -6.86
C LEU A 19 -1.86 38.84 -6.21
N VAL A 20 -1.24 39.81 -5.52
CA VAL A 20 0.02 39.61 -4.78
C VAL A 20 -0.16 38.64 -3.62
N GLU A 21 -1.27 38.73 -2.90
CA GLU A 21 -1.57 37.85 -1.76
C GLU A 21 -1.75 36.40 -2.22
N LEU A 22 -2.35 36.19 -3.39
CA LEU A 22 -2.40 34.86 -4.01
C LEU A 22 -1.02 34.36 -4.41
N ILE A 23 -0.19 35.22 -5.01
CA ILE A 23 1.17 34.86 -5.44
C ILE A 23 2.03 34.45 -4.23
N VAL A 24 2.00 35.21 -3.13
CA VAL A 24 2.79 34.88 -1.94
C VAL A 24 2.36 33.53 -1.35
N VAL A 25 1.05 33.25 -1.32
CA VAL A 25 0.55 31.96 -0.81
C VAL A 25 1.01 30.80 -1.69
N ILE A 26 0.89 30.88 -3.02
CA ILE A 26 1.37 29.79 -3.89
C ILE A 26 2.88 29.61 -3.79
N VAL A 27 3.66 30.68 -3.63
CA VAL A 27 5.12 30.60 -3.46
C VAL A 27 5.46 29.84 -2.17
N ILE A 28 4.79 30.16 -1.05
CA ILE A 28 5.01 29.45 0.21
C ILE A 28 4.57 27.98 0.09
N LEU A 29 3.43 27.70 -0.55
CA LEU A 29 2.95 26.34 -0.79
C LEU A 29 3.92 25.53 -1.66
N LEU A 30 4.57 26.15 -2.66
CA LEU A 30 5.58 25.49 -3.49
C LEU A 30 6.85 25.15 -2.70
N ILE A 31 7.32 26.05 -1.83
CA ILE A 31 8.49 25.81 -0.98
C ILE A 31 8.21 24.65 0.00
N LEU A 32 7.07 24.69 0.70
CA LEU A 32 6.68 23.63 1.65
C LEU A 32 6.39 22.31 0.94
N GLY A 33 5.70 22.36 -0.21
CA GLY A 33 5.35 21.20 -1.01
C GLY A 33 6.58 20.47 -1.54
N SER A 34 7.60 21.21 -2.01
CA SER A 34 8.83 20.63 -2.55
C SER A 34 9.57 19.74 -1.53
N ILE A 35 9.57 20.12 -0.25
CA ILE A 35 10.23 19.36 0.81
C ILE A 35 9.35 18.20 1.29
N SER A 36 8.03 18.41 1.35
CA SER A 36 7.09 17.46 1.96
C SER A 36 6.70 16.30 1.03
N ILE A 37 6.44 16.58 -0.26
CA ILE A 37 5.99 15.58 -1.25
C ILE A 37 6.90 14.34 -1.36
N PRO A 38 8.25 14.43 -1.47
CA PRO A 38 9.07 13.24 -1.64
C PRO A 38 9.04 12.29 -0.44
N SER A 39 8.86 12.81 0.78
CA SER A 39 8.77 12.00 2.00
C SER A 39 7.56 11.08 2.00
N PHE A 40 6.41 11.56 1.50
CA PHE A 40 5.17 10.78 1.45
C PHE A 40 5.30 9.53 0.58
N LEU A 41 6.05 9.58 -0.53
CA LEU A 41 6.24 8.43 -1.41
C LEU A 41 6.95 7.26 -0.71
N ASN A 42 7.92 7.56 0.16
CA ASN A 42 8.63 6.55 0.94
C ASN A 42 7.74 5.93 2.04
N ILE A 43 6.83 6.73 2.62
CA ILE A 43 5.88 6.24 3.62
C ILE A 43 4.90 5.27 3.00
N ILE A 44 4.39 5.59 1.80
CA ILE A 44 3.45 4.71 1.07
C ILE A 44 4.09 3.35 0.82
N GLU A 45 5.35 3.29 0.39
CA GLU A 45 6.03 2.01 0.18
C GLU A 45 6.17 1.19 1.47
N LYS A 46 6.45 1.84 2.60
CA LYS A 46 6.52 1.16 3.91
C LYS A 46 5.16 0.62 4.36
N VAL A 47 4.09 1.40 4.18
CA VAL A 47 2.72 0.99 4.53
C VAL A 47 2.27 -0.19 3.67
N GLU A 48 2.52 -0.14 2.37
CA GLU A 48 2.19 -1.24 1.47
C GLU A 48 3.00 -2.51 1.77
N ALA A 49 4.29 -2.38 2.14
CA ALA A 49 5.10 -3.51 2.57
C ALA A 49 4.59 -4.13 3.88
N GLN A 50 4.16 -3.30 4.84
CA GLN A 50 3.51 -3.79 6.07
C GLN A 50 2.19 -4.49 5.77
N ALA A 51 1.37 -3.94 4.87
CA ALA A 51 0.12 -4.57 4.44
C ALA A 51 0.39 -5.92 3.76
N ALA A 52 1.42 -6.03 2.92
CA ALA A 52 1.82 -7.28 2.29
C ALA A 52 2.26 -8.34 3.33
N GLN A 53 3.01 -7.94 4.36
CA GLN A 53 3.37 -8.83 5.47
C GLN A 53 2.14 -9.32 6.23
N LEU A 54 1.22 -8.42 6.56
CA LEU A 54 -0.03 -8.77 7.24
C LEU A 54 -0.86 -9.75 6.41
N ASN A 55 -0.99 -9.49 5.11
CA ASN A 55 -1.69 -10.35 4.19
C ASN A 55 -1.08 -11.76 4.13
N LEU A 56 0.25 -11.87 4.14
CA LEU A 56 0.94 -13.17 4.21
C LEU A 56 0.71 -13.88 5.55
N MET A 57 0.66 -13.16 6.67
CA MET A 57 0.36 -13.76 7.97
C MET A 57 -1.08 -14.28 8.03
N ASN A 58 -2.05 -13.50 7.56
CA ASN A 58 -3.45 -13.93 7.50
C ASN A 58 -3.60 -15.18 6.61
N ALA A 59 -2.97 -15.16 5.43
CA ALA A 59 -2.95 -16.31 4.53
C ALA A 59 -2.29 -17.54 5.17
N PHE A 60 -1.19 -17.35 5.89
CA PHE A 60 -0.52 -18.41 6.64
C PHE A 60 -1.42 -19.00 7.73
N GLU A 61 -2.12 -18.16 8.50
CA GLU A 61 -3.04 -18.60 9.56
C GLU A 61 -4.23 -19.39 8.99
N GLU A 62 -4.85 -18.89 7.92
CA GLU A 62 -5.91 -19.61 7.20
C GLU A 62 -5.43 -20.97 6.69
N CYS A 63 -4.23 -21.02 6.11
CA CYS A 63 -3.66 -22.26 5.63
C CYS A 63 -3.32 -23.23 6.76
N SER A 64 -2.62 -22.75 7.78
CA SER A 64 -2.16 -23.56 8.91
C SER A 64 -3.34 -24.20 9.63
N THR A 65 -4.40 -23.44 9.90
CA THR A 65 -5.61 -23.96 10.55
C THR A 65 -6.26 -25.07 9.72
N LYS A 66 -6.48 -24.87 8.42
CA LYS A 66 -7.11 -25.87 7.55
C LYS A 66 -6.26 -27.13 7.37
N ILE A 67 -4.95 -26.97 7.30
CA ILE A 67 -4.00 -28.10 7.27
C ILE A 67 -4.09 -28.90 8.57
N LEU A 68 -4.14 -28.24 9.73
CA LEU A 68 -4.27 -28.90 11.03
C LEU A 68 -5.59 -29.66 11.18
N PHE A 69 -6.67 -29.16 10.58
CA PHE A 69 -7.96 -29.86 10.55
C PHE A 69 -8.05 -30.96 9.47
N GLY A 70 -6.97 -31.20 8.72
CA GLY A 70 -6.89 -32.30 7.75
C GLY A 70 -7.71 -32.07 6.48
N GLU A 71 -7.99 -30.82 6.12
CA GLU A 71 -8.70 -30.49 4.89
C GLU A 71 -7.87 -30.91 3.66
N GLN A 72 -8.52 -31.54 2.67
CA GLN A 72 -7.84 -31.91 1.43
C GLN A 72 -7.81 -30.71 0.48
N ASN A 73 -6.60 -30.29 0.07
CA ASN A 73 -6.34 -29.10 -0.76
C ASN A 73 -6.84 -27.79 -0.12
N PRO A 74 -6.33 -27.42 1.07
CA PRO A 74 -6.77 -26.21 1.73
C PRO A 74 -6.42 -24.99 0.88
N THR A 75 -7.35 -24.04 0.82
CA THR A 75 -7.18 -22.76 0.13
C THR A 75 -7.23 -21.60 1.13
N TYR A 76 -6.69 -20.46 0.75
CA TYR A 76 -6.79 -19.23 1.53
C TYR A 76 -7.28 -18.09 0.63
N SER A 77 -7.74 -17.00 1.25
CA SER A 77 -8.17 -15.81 0.53
C SER A 77 -6.97 -15.06 -0.05
N ILE A 78 -6.84 -15.07 -1.38
CA ILE A 78 -5.75 -14.37 -2.07
C ILE A 78 -5.99 -12.86 -1.98
N PRO A 79 -5.05 -12.08 -1.41
CA PRO A 79 -5.15 -10.63 -1.40
C PRO A 79 -5.10 -10.09 -2.83
N PRO A 80 -5.85 -9.02 -3.15
CA PRO A 80 -5.76 -8.41 -4.46
C PRO A 80 -4.35 -7.87 -4.73
N ASN A 81 -3.85 -8.12 -5.93
CA ASN A 81 -2.60 -7.50 -6.39
C ASN A 81 -2.73 -5.97 -6.36
N THR A 82 -1.69 -5.30 -5.90
CA THR A 82 -1.58 -3.84 -5.93
C THR A 82 -0.61 -3.42 -7.04
N SER A 83 -0.44 -2.11 -7.23
CA SER A 83 0.53 -1.58 -8.19
C SER A 83 1.99 -1.85 -7.81
N ARG A 84 2.27 -2.26 -6.56
CA ARG A 84 3.62 -2.53 -6.05
C ARG A 84 3.83 -3.94 -5.52
N PHE A 85 2.78 -4.59 -5.04
CA PHE A 85 2.86 -5.94 -4.51
C PHE A 85 1.96 -6.88 -5.30
N GLN A 86 2.57 -7.97 -5.73
CA GLN A 86 1.89 -9.08 -6.36
C GLN A 86 2.01 -10.29 -5.44
N TYR A 87 1.03 -11.18 -5.50
CA TYR A 87 1.03 -12.43 -4.75
C TYR A 87 1.15 -13.58 -5.76
N PRO A 88 2.32 -13.72 -6.44
CA PRO A 88 2.47 -14.65 -7.55
C PRO A 88 2.46 -16.11 -7.12
N ASP A 89 2.90 -16.38 -5.89
CA ASP A 89 2.95 -17.72 -5.32
C ASP A 89 2.25 -17.75 -3.99
N SER A 90 0.99 -18.10 -4.04
CA SER A 90 0.55 -19.25 -3.29
C SER A 90 0.23 -20.33 -4.29
N GLY A 91 0.32 -21.61 -3.91
CA GLY A 91 -0.08 -22.72 -4.75
C GLY A 91 -1.18 -22.37 -5.75
N ARG A 92 -0.88 -22.54 -7.04
CA ARG A 92 -1.75 -22.27 -8.20
C ARG A 92 -3.23 -22.08 -7.82
N ASP A 93 -3.84 -20.93 -8.04
CA ASP A 93 -5.26 -20.68 -7.72
C ASP A 93 -5.62 -20.60 -6.20
N GLY A 94 -4.65 -20.34 -5.32
CA GLY A 94 -4.91 -20.05 -3.90
C GLY A 94 -4.82 -21.26 -2.97
N TYR A 95 -4.22 -22.36 -3.40
CA TYR A 95 -3.93 -23.50 -2.54
C TYR A 95 -2.77 -23.21 -1.59
N CYS A 96 -2.95 -23.65 -0.35
CA CYS A 96 -1.95 -23.58 0.71
C CYS A 96 -0.78 -24.54 0.46
N LEU A 97 -1.07 -25.73 -0.07
CA LEU A 97 -0.09 -26.76 -0.38
C LEU A 97 -0.12 -26.99 -1.90
N SER A 98 0.95 -26.63 -2.60
CA SER A 98 1.08 -26.93 -4.03
C SER A 98 2.25 -27.85 -4.32
N PRO A 99 2.04 -28.91 -5.13
CA PRO A 99 3.13 -29.78 -5.55
C PRO A 99 4.09 -29.07 -6.53
N SER A 100 3.72 -27.95 -7.15
CA SER A 100 4.52 -27.27 -8.17
C SER A 100 5.37 -26.10 -7.66
N SER A 101 4.92 -25.38 -6.62
CA SER A 101 5.64 -24.25 -6.00
C SER A 101 6.06 -24.52 -4.55
N GLY A 102 5.81 -25.74 -4.05
CA GLY A 102 6.05 -26.11 -2.67
C GLY A 102 5.03 -25.48 -1.71
N ASN A 103 5.41 -25.42 -0.43
CA ASN A 103 4.56 -24.95 0.65
C ASN A 103 4.84 -23.48 1.00
N ILE A 104 5.16 -22.63 0.02
CA ILE A 104 5.61 -21.25 0.25
C ILE A 104 4.57 -20.26 -0.27
N LEU A 105 4.17 -19.32 0.58
CA LEU A 105 3.41 -18.12 0.22
C LEU A 105 4.37 -16.95 0.02
N THR A 106 4.14 -16.16 -1.03
CA THR A 106 5.06 -15.13 -1.51
C THR A 106 4.32 -13.83 -1.77
N ALA A 107 4.79 -12.74 -1.15
CA ALA A 107 4.48 -11.38 -1.56
C ALA A 107 5.68 -10.81 -2.30
N ALA A 108 5.53 -10.65 -3.61
CA ALA A 108 6.55 -10.11 -4.50
C ALA A 108 6.37 -8.61 -4.64
N ARG A 109 7.40 -7.84 -4.24
CA ARG A 109 7.45 -6.41 -4.54
C ARG A 109 7.90 -6.23 -5.98
N THR A 110 7.02 -5.74 -6.84
CA THR A 110 7.26 -5.51 -8.26
C THR A 110 7.17 -4.02 -8.57
N ALA A 111 8.18 -3.45 -9.23
CA ALA A 111 8.11 -2.06 -9.66
C ALA A 111 7.07 -1.90 -10.78
N TYR A 112 6.45 -0.72 -10.86
CA TYR A 112 5.48 -0.42 -11.92
C TYR A 112 6.06 -0.71 -13.32
N GLY A 113 5.33 -1.50 -14.11
CA GLY A 113 5.73 -1.88 -15.47
C GLY A 113 6.84 -2.92 -15.57
N GLN A 114 7.32 -3.49 -14.46
CA GLN A 114 8.33 -4.55 -14.46
C GLN A 114 7.68 -5.93 -14.35
N ARG A 115 8.28 -6.93 -15.00
CA ARG A 115 7.88 -8.35 -14.91
C ARG A 115 8.71 -9.14 -13.89
N VAL A 116 9.69 -8.50 -13.27
CA VAL A 116 10.64 -9.10 -12.33
C VAL A 116 10.48 -8.39 -10.99
N SER A 117 10.39 -9.17 -9.92
CA SER A 117 10.29 -8.64 -8.57
C SER A 117 11.63 -8.01 -8.13
N THR A 118 11.52 -6.91 -7.39
CA THR A 118 12.65 -6.25 -6.73
C THR A 118 13.12 -7.08 -5.53
N TYR A 119 12.18 -7.55 -4.72
CA TYR A 119 12.40 -8.49 -3.62
C TYR A 119 11.11 -9.27 -3.32
N ASN A 120 11.25 -10.44 -2.70
CA ASN A 120 10.12 -11.28 -2.29
C ASN A 120 10.16 -11.52 -0.78
N LEU A 121 8.98 -11.49 -0.16
CA LEU A 121 8.75 -11.91 1.22
C LEU A 121 8.02 -13.25 1.18
N ASN A 122 8.64 -14.28 1.74
CA ASN A 122 8.16 -15.66 1.65
C ASN A 122 7.88 -16.23 3.03
N ILE A 123 6.80 -16.98 3.20
CA ILE A 123 6.52 -17.79 4.40
C ILE A 123 6.14 -19.21 4.02
N ASN A 124 6.75 -20.17 4.70
CA ASN A 124 6.39 -21.58 4.54
C ASN A 124 5.14 -21.92 5.36
N VAL A 125 4.08 -22.41 4.71
CA VAL A 125 2.78 -22.69 5.37
C VAL A 125 2.80 -23.86 6.36
N VAL A 126 3.78 -24.76 6.24
CA VAL A 126 3.88 -25.93 7.13
C VAL A 126 4.78 -25.63 8.33
N THR A 127 5.90 -24.93 8.11
CA THR A 127 6.90 -24.68 9.15
C THR A 127 6.79 -23.30 9.79
N GLY A 128 6.09 -22.36 9.15
CA GLY A 128 6.08 -20.94 9.53
C GLY A 128 7.41 -20.22 9.29
N ALA A 129 8.39 -20.88 8.68
CA ALA A 129 9.69 -20.29 8.39
C ALA A 129 9.54 -19.13 7.41
N LYS A 130 10.01 -17.95 7.82
CA LYS A 130 10.08 -16.76 6.98
C LYS A 130 11.40 -16.75 6.22
N SER A 131 11.34 -16.33 4.97
CA SER A 131 12.51 -16.19 4.12
C SER A 131 12.33 -15.02 3.16
N THR A 132 13.44 -14.49 2.67
CA THR A 132 13.45 -13.40 1.71
C THR A 132 14.21 -13.81 0.46
N GLU A 133 13.77 -13.33 -0.70
CA GLU A 133 14.58 -13.39 -1.90
C GLU A 133 15.02 -11.99 -2.32
N ARG A 134 16.29 -11.88 -2.76
CA ARG A 134 16.96 -10.63 -3.14
C ARG A 134 17.19 -9.69 -1.95
N SER A 135 17.79 -8.53 -2.22
CA SER A 135 18.10 -7.52 -1.21
C SER A 135 16.82 -6.83 -0.74
N VAL A 136 16.31 -7.26 0.41
CA VAL A 136 15.18 -6.60 1.09
C VAL A 136 15.69 -5.34 1.83
N PRO A 137 14.92 -4.23 1.85
CA PRO A 137 15.28 -3.06 2.64
C PRO A 137 15.45 -3.34 4.13
N SER A 138 16.45 -2.73 4.78
CA SER A 138 16.79 -3.00 6.20
C SER A 138 15.71 -2.63 7.22
N TRP A 139 14.73 -1.80 6.83
CA TRP A 139 13.59 -1.45 7.68
C TRP A 139 12.48 -2.50 7.68
N ILE A 140 12.56 -3.51 6.80
CA ILE A 140 11.68 -4.67 6.81
C ILE A 140 12.32 -5.74 7.70
N ASN A 141 11.59 -6.15 8.74
CA ASN A 141 11.94 -7.32 9.54
C ASN A 141 11.06 -8.48 9.07
N TRP A 142 11.65 -9.41 8.32
CA TRP A 142 10.98 -10.57 7.76
C TRP A 142 11.83 -11.82 7.93
#